data_AF-A0A3C1NZA8-F1
#
_entry.id   AF-A0A3C1NZA8-F1
#
_cell.length_a   1.000
_cell.length_b   1.000
_cell.length_c   1.000
_cell.angle_alpha   90.00
_cell.angle_beta   90.00
_cell.angle_gamma   90.00
#
_symmetry.space_group_name_H-M   'P 1'
#
loop_
_entity.id
_entity.type
_entity.pdbx_description
1 polymer ?
#
loop_
_entity_poly.entity_id
_entity_poly.type
_entity_poly.pdbx_seq_one_letter_code
_entity_poly.pdbx_strand_id
1 'polypeptide(L)'
;MRSQWWPALGAADSPGLKNLLQRLDPEEIRDRLEHGDAHRPGRFTSGYARQTQPVFLLDDVILPSNVRAELEHLLDRVRLRPTVIDEWGMRPGGLRGRGITALFAGESGTGKTMAAEALAGELGTPMFHVNLASVVDKYIGETEKNLERVFSEAENLDGVLLFDEADAIFGKRSDVSDARDRYANLEVAYLLQRIEAFDGLAILTTNLRSNLDPAFARRLDCILDFPAPDADLRAAIWRSCLKEAGAELSAEEYHRLATLEMAGGAIRSSSVSAAFMAAGNDEPVTFVHAVRGAKREWAKLGLLAFPLQSVLDQSASPPLEGG
;
A
#
# COMPACT_ATOMS: atom_id res chain seq x y z
N MET A 1 -27.50 25.85 34.70
CA MET A 1 -27.04 24.65 35.42
C MET A 1 -25.85 24.08 34.67
N ARG A 2 -24.64 24.23 35.23
CA ARG A 2 -23.36 23.78 34.67
C ARG A 2 -22.88 22.59 35.47
N SER A 3 -22.60 21.45 34.81
CA SER A 3 -21.85 20.27 35.29
C SER A 3 -22.22 19.10 34.36
N GLN A 4 -21.39 18.19 33.87
CA GLN A 4 -19.98 17.82 34.08
C GLN A 4 -19.68 16.81 32.95
N TRP A 5 -18.81 17.12 31.99
CA TRP A 5 -18.30 16.12 31.01
C TRP A 5 -16.76 16.11 30.93
N TRP A 6 -16.09 16.95 31.72
CA TRP A 6 -14.63 17.14 31.68
C TRP A 6 -13.76 16.06 32.38
N PRO A 7 -14.23 15.22 33.34
CA PRO A 7 -13.29 14.32 34.03
C PRO A 7 -12.78 13.13 33.20
N ALA A 8 -13.39 12.79 32.06
CA ALA A 8 -13.04 11.57 31.30
C ALA A 8 -11.86 11.73 30.32
N LEU A 9 -11.44 12.97 30.01
CA LEU A 9 -10.27 13.23 29.15
C LEU A 9 -8.94 13.26 29.93
N GLY A 10 -8.99 13.21 31.26
CA GLY A 10 -7.80 13.27 32.12
C GLY A 10 -7.11 11.93 32.40
N ALA A 11 -7.62 10.80 31.87
CA ALA A 11 -7.13 9.46 32.21
C ALA A 11 -6.70 8.60 31.01
N ALA A 12 -6.59 9.18 29.81
CA ALA A 12 -6.02 8.49 28.65
C ALA A 12 -4.59 9.01 28.40
N ASP A 13 -3.62 8.41 29.07
CA ASP A 13 -2.19 8.57 28.77
C ASP A 13 -1.82 7.80 27.49
N SER A 14 -2.50 8.14 26.39
CA SER A 14 -2.20 7.63 25.04
C SER A 14 -1.29 8.64 24.34
N PRO A 15 -0.01 8.32 24.07
CA PRO A 15 0.93 9.23 23.40
C PRO A 15 0.42 9.73 22.05
N GLY A 16 -0.38 8.91 21.34
CA GLY A 16 -0.98 9.26 20.04
C GLY A 16 -2.03 10.37 20.10
N LEU A 17 -2.82 10.48 21.19
CA LEU A 17 -3.85 11.52 21.31
C LEU A 17 -3.22 12.88 21.65
N LYS A 18 -2.15 12.87 22.46
CA LYS A 18 -1.36 14.07 22.78
C LYS A 18 -0.65 14.63 21.53
N ASN A 19 -0.14 13.76 20.65
CA ASN A 19 0.46 14.18 19.38
C ASN A 19 -0.57 14.75 18.38
N LEU A 20 -1.80 14.22 18.35
CA LEU A 20 -2.87 14.75 17.50
C LEU A 20 -3.33 16.14 17.96
N LEU A 21 -3.38 16.37 19.28
CA LEU A 21 -3.81 17.64 19.87
C LEU A 21 -2.73 18.75 19.81
N GLN A 22 -1.45 18.39 19.63
CA GLN A 22 -0.36 19.37 19.52
C GLN A 22 -0.22 19.99 18.12
N ARG A 23 -0.89 19.44 17.10
CA ARG A 23 -0.73 19.86 15.69
C ARG A 23 -1.92 20.61 15.11
N LEU A 24 -3.00 20.78 15.87
CA LEU A 24 -4.19 21.50 15.41
C LEU A 24 -4.21 22.90 16.02
N ASP A 25 -4.38 23.91 15.17
CA ASP A 25 -4.54 25.31 15.59
C ASP A 25 -5.78 25.41 16.51
N PRO A 26 -5.69 26.08 17.68
CA PRO A 26 -6.84 26.30 18.56
C PRO A 26 -8.05 26.94 17.85
N GLU A 27 -7.85 27.71 16.79
CA GLU A 27 -8.95 28.25 15.97
C GLU A 27 -9.59 27.17 15.09
N GLU A 28 -8.82 26.21 14.58
CA GLU A 28 -9.30 25.09 13.76
C GLU A 28 -10.11 24.08 14.60
N ILE A 29 -9.72 23.84 15.86
CA ILE A 29 -10.49 23.03 16.80
C ILE A 29 -11.83 23.71 17.11
N ARG A 30 -11.83 25.04 17.28
CA ARG A 30 -13.04 25.82 17.54
C ARG A 30 -13.99 25.77 16.35
N ASP A 31 -13.45 25.96 15.14
CA ASP A 31 -14.25 25.93 13.91
C ASP A 31 -14.91 24.56 13.69
N ARG A 32 -14.19 23.46 13.97
CA ARG A 32 -14.72 22.08 13.92
C ARG A 32 -15.81 21.79 14.96
N LEU A 33 -15.71 22.39 16.15
CA LEU A 33 -16.71 22.23 17.22
C LEU A 33 -17.96 23.10 16.97
N GLU A 34 -17.80 24.26 16.34
CA GLU A 34 -18.89 25.21 16.10
C GLU A 34 -19.68 24.89 14.82
N HIS A 35 -19.04 24.37 13.77
CA HIS A 35 -19.68 24.14 12.47
C HIS A 35 -19.99 22.66 12.15
N GLY A 36 -19.52 21.70 12.97
CA GLY A 36 -19.61 20.27 12.64
C GLY A 36 -18.81 19.92 11.38
N ASP A 37 -18.71 18.63 11.04
CA ASP A 37 -17.90 18.04 9.93
C ASP A 37 -18.28 18.56 8.52
N ALA A 38 -18.10 19.86 8.24
CA ALA A 38 -18.48 20.53 7.00
C ALA A 38 -17.31 20.73 6.03
N HIS A 39 -16.13 20.12 6.29
CA HIS A 39 -15.04 20.05 5.32
C HIS A 39 -14.56 18.61 5.11
N ARG A 40 -15.47 17.74 4.64
CA ARG A 40 -15.03 16.57 3.88
C ARG A 40 -14.56 17.09 2.51
N PRO A 41 -13.26 17.05 2.16
CA PRO A 41 -12.87 17.32 0.79
C PRO A 41 -13.66 16.37 -0.10
N GLY A 42 -14.38 16.94 -1.07
CA GLY A 42 -15.19 16.16 -2.00
C GLY A 42 -14.35 15.03 -2.58
N ARG A 43 -14.90 13.81 -2.59
CA ARG A 43 -14.17 12.63 -3.06
C ARG A 43 -13.78 12.85 -4.53
N PHE A 44 -12.53 13.18 -4.81
CA PHE A 44 -12.06 13.30 -6.19
C PHE A 44 -12.01 11.92 -6.81
N THR A 45 -12.91 11.69 -7.77
CA THR A 45 -12.88 10.53 -8.65
C THR A 45 -12.89 11.05 -10.08
N SER A 46 -11.73 10.98 -10.74
CA SER A 46 -11.69 11.04 -12.20
C SER A 46 -11.82 9.61 -12.73
N GLY A 47 -12.09 9.44 -14.02
CA GLY A 47 -12.07 8.10 -14.66
C GLY A 47 -10.72 7.38 -14.59
N TYR A 48 -9.68 8.03 -14.07
CA TYR A 48 -8.27 7.60 -14.11
C TYR A 48 -7.57 7.61 -12.74
N ALA A 49 -8.09 8.38 -11.79
CA ALA A 49 -7.53 8.45 -10.45
C ALA A 49 -8.60 8.39 -9.37
N ARG A 50 -8.30 7.65 -8.31
CA ARG A 50 -9.12 7.53 -7.13
C ARG A 50 -8.41 8.18 -5.95
N GLN A 51 -9.02 9.20 -5.36
CA GLN A 51 -8.60 9.71 -4.07
C GLN A 51 -9.01 8.75 -2.95
N THR A 52 -8.08 8.44 -2.08
CA THR A 52 -8.23 7.60 -0.89
C THR A 52 -7.66 8.31 0.32
N GLN A 53 -8.39 8.28 1.42
CA GLN A 53 -7.87 8.67 2.72
C GLN A 53 -7.12 7.46 3.30
N PRO A 54 -5.85 7.63 3.69
CA PRO A 54 -5.05 6.52 4.19
C PRO A 54 -5.64 5.96 5.47
N VAL A 55 -5.83 4.64 5.53
CA VAL A 55 -6.30 3.94 6.74
C VAL A 55 -5.22 3.13 7.45
N PHE A 56 -4.04 3.05 6.85
CA PHE A 56 -2.88 2.35 7.39
C PHE A 56 -1.79 3.34 7.75
N LEU A 57 -1.04 3.01 8.80
CA LEU A 57 0.23 3.63 9.18
C LEU A 57 1.38 2.64 8.94
N LEU A 58 2.63 3.11 9.08
CA LEU A 58 3.78 2.24 8.81
C LEU A 58 3.84 1.04 9.77
N ASP A 59 3.38 1.23 11.01
CA ASP A 59 3.28 0.17 12.02
C ASP A 59 2.21 -0.89 11.70
N ASP A 60 1.25 -0.60 10.82
CA ASP A 60 0.24 -1.58 10.38
C ASP A 60 0.78 -2.50 9.27
N VAL A 61 1.89 -2.12 8.62
CA VAL A 61 2.46 -2.87 7.49
C VAL A 61 3.60 -3.76 7.98
N ILE A 62 3.39 -5.06 7.89
CA ILE A 62 4.39 -6.06 8.26
C ILE A 62 5.42 -6.17 7.13
N LEU A 63 6.61 -5.62 7.36
CA LEU A 63 7.68 -5.51 6.39
C LEU A 63 9.01 -6.05 6.95
N PRO A 64 9.92 -6.51 6.06
CA PRO A 64 11.31 -6.73 6.44
C PRO A 64 11.93 -5.46 7.00
N SER A 65 12.84 -5.58 7.98
CA SER A 65 13.45 -4.44 8.67
C SER A 65 14.18 -3.48 7.73
N ASN A 66 14.82 -4.01 6.69
CA ASN A 66 15.49 -3.20 5.67
C ASN A 66 14.51 -2.37 4.85
N VAL A 67 13.37 -2.96 4.46
CA VAL A 67 12.32 -2.23 3.70
C VAL A 67 11.69 -1.16 4.57
N ARG A 68 11.42 -1.46 5.84
CA ARG A 68 10.92 -0.48 6.81
C ARG A 68 11.87 0.71 6.95
N ALA A 69 13.17 0.47 7.14
CA ALA A 69 14.16 1.54 7.26
C ALA A 69 14.22 2.42 6.00
N GLU A 70 14.13 1.84 4.80
CA GLU A 70 14.10 2.61 3.55
C GLU A 70 12.82 3.46 3.41
N LEU A 71 11.67 2.98 3.90
CA LEU A 71 10.44 3.77 3.95
C LEU A 71 10.53 4.92 4.95
N GLU A 72 11.15 4.70 6.11
CA GLU A 72 11.43 5.75 7.09
C GLU A 72 12.37 6.81 6.51
N HIS A 73 13.44 6.39 5.81
CA HIS A 73 14.31 7.31 5.08
C HIS A 73 13.55 8.10 4.00
N LEU A 74 12.61 7.48 3.30
CA LEU A 74 11.77 8.16 2.32
C LEU A 74 10.88 9.22 2.97
N LEU A 75 10.28 8.93 4.13
CA LEU A 75 9.51 9.91 4.90
C LEU A 75 10.37 11.09 5.33
N ASP A 76 11.58 10.82 5.83
CA ASP A 76 12.51 11.86 6.24
C ASP A 76 12.90 12.75 5.06
N ARG A 77 13.15 12.18 3.88
CA ARG A 77 13.39 12.99 2.66
C ARG A 77 12.22 13.91 2.36
N VAL A 78 10.98 13.43 2.48
CA VAL A 78 9.77 14.23 2.22
C VAL A 78 9.60 15.34 3.24
N ARG A 79 9.87 15.06 4.53
CA ARG A 79 9.74 16.02 5.64
C ARG A 79 10.86 17.06 5.64
N LEU A 80 12.08 16.66 5.33
CA LEU A 80 13.28 17.49 5.36
C LEU A 80 13.57 18.20 4.02
N ARG A 81 12.72 17.99 2.99
CA ARG A 81 12.88 18.64 1.68
C ARG A 81 13.01 20.18 1.78
N PRO A 82 12.26 20.93 2.61
CA PRO A 82 12.39 22.38 2.64
C PRO A 82 13.78 22.79 3.15
N THR A 83 14.30 22.09 4.16
CA THR A 83 15.63 22.36 4.71
C THR A 83 16.73 21.98 3.71
N VAL A 84 16.70 20.76 3.17
CA VAL A 84 17.81 20.26 2.31
C VAL A 84 17.79 20.89 0.92
N ILE A 85 16.62 21.06 0.31
CA ILE A 85 16.49 21.58 -1.06
C ILE A 85 16.45 23.12 -1.05
N ASP A 86 15.62 23.73 -0.21
CA ASP A 86 15.38 25.17 -0.27
C ASP A 86 16.40 25.96 0.57
N GLU A 87 16.65 25.57 1.83
CA GLU A 87 17.59 26.30 2.70
C GLU A 87 19.05 25.99 2.38
N TRP A 88 19.41 24.72 2.23
CA TRP A 88 20.80 24.32 1.98
C TRP A 88 21.17 24.37 0.48
N GLY A 89 20.18 24.48 -0.41
CA GLY A 89 20.40 24.52 -1.85
C GLY A 89 21.01 23.24 -2.43
N MET A 90 20.90 22.11 -1.72
CA MET A 90 21.56 20.84 -2.10
C MET A 90 20.75 20.04 -3.12
N ARG A 91 20.21 20.73 -4.13
CA ARG A 91 19.35 20.11 -5.13
C ARG A 91 20.16 19.29 -6.13
N PRO A 92 19.85 18.00 -6.33
CA PRO A 92 20.47 17.21 -7.39
C PRO A 92 19.97 17.69 -8.76
N GLY A 93 20.87 18.07 -9.67
CA GLY A 93 20.56 18.18 -11.10
C GLY A 93 19.82 19.44 -11.58
N GLY A 94 19.81 20.55 -10.82
CA GLY A 94 19.55 21.93 -11.28
C GLY A 94 18.14 22.31 -11.77
N LEU A 95 17.39 21.39 -12.41
CA LEU A 95 16.15 21.68 -13.16
C LEU A 95 14.94 20.79 -12.76
N ARG A 96 15.08 19.87 -11.80
CA ARG A 96 13.94 19.01 -11.35
C ARG A 96 12.90 19.78 -10.55
N GLY A 97 11.79 19.17 -10.13
CA GLY A 97 10.86 19.70 -9.11
C GLY A 97 11.41 19.55 -7.67
N ARG A 98 10.65 19.93 -6.65
CA ARG A 98 10.97 19.65 -5.23
C ARG A 98 10.48 18.27 -4.78
N GLY A 99 9.74 17.58 -5.64
CA GLY A 99 9.18 16.29 -5.30
C GLY A 99 10.22 15.20 -5.20
N ILE A 100 9.75 14.10 -4.63
CA ILE A 100 10.53 12.90 -4.41
C ILE A 100 9.85 11.78 -5.16
N THR A 101 10.64 11.06 -5.93
CA THR A 101 10.17 9.99 -6.81
C THR A 101 10.69 8.64 -6.34
N ALA A 102 9.80 7.74 -5.94
CA ALA A 102 10.16 6.42 -5.45
C ALA A 102 9.59 5.33 -6.36
N LEU A 103 10.34 4.24 -6.57
CA LEU A 103 9.84 3.03 -7.18
C LEU A 103 9.83 1.89 -6.17
N PHE A 104 8.67 1.25 -6.01
CA PHE A 104 8.50 0.04 -5.23
C PHE A 104 8.40 -1.14 -6.19
N ALA A 105 9.34 -2.07 -6.09
CA ALA A 105 9.45 -3.21 -6.99
C ALA A 105 9.36 -4.52 -6.21
N GLY A 106 8.59 -5.48 -6.68
CA GLY A 106 8.47 -6.78 -6.02
C GLY A 106 7.26 -7.54 -6.52
N GLU A 107 7.11 -8.81 -6.14
CA GLU A 107 6.00 -9.63 -6.64
C GLU A 107 4.63 -9.08 -6.26
N SER A 108 3.58 -9.52 -6.95
CA SER A 108 2.21 -9.13 -6.62
C SER A 108 1.87 -9.59 -5.19
N GLY A 109 1.23 -8.71 -4.42
CA GLY A 109 0.83 -9.02 -3.05
C GLY A 109 1.93 -8.93 -1.99
N THR A 110 3.11 -8.35 -2.27
CA THR A 110 4.15 -8.07 -1.27
C THR A 110 3.95 -6.80 -0.45
N GLY A 111 2.81 -6.12 -0.60
CA GLY A 111 2.44 -4.96 0.23
C GLY A 111 2.84 -3.59 -0.33
N LYS A 112 3.30 -3.48 -1.58
CA LYS A 112 3.72 -2.21 -2.21
C LYS A 112 2.68 -1.09 -2.10
N THR A 113 1.43 -1.34 -2.54
CA THR A 113 0.32 -0.37 -2.47
C THR A 113 -0.03 -0.01 -1.03
N MET A 114 0.01 -0.98 -0.12
CA MET A 114 -0.27 -0.76 1.30
C MET A 114 0.83 0.07 1.97
N ALA A 115 2.09 -0.14 1.61
CA ALA A 115 3.21 0.69 2.08
C ALA A 115 3.11 2.13 1.55
N ALA A 116 2.71 2.33 0.30
CA ALA A 116 2.45 3.65 -0.26
C ALA A 116 1.30 4.38 0.48
N GLU A 117 0.22 3.67 0.78
CA GLU A 117 -0.88 4.20 1.59
C GLU A 117 -0.42 4.54 3.02
N ALA A 118 0.41 3.68 3.62
CA ALA A 118 0.99 3.93 4.94
C ALA A 118 1.86 5.18 4.96
N LEU A 119 2.68 5.44 3.92
CA LEU A 119 3.44 6.68 3.80
C LEU A 119 2.53 7.90 3.74
N ALA A 120 1.43 7.84 3.00
CA ALA A 120 0.45 8.92 2.98
C ALA A 120 -0.19 9.13 4.37
N GLY A 121 -0.45 8.04 5.10
CA GLY A 121 -0.91 8.08 6.49
C GLY A 121 0.06 8.78 7.43
N GLU A 122 1.36 8.44 7.36
CA GLU A 122 2.44 9.06 8.14
C GLU A 122 2.68 10.55 7.80
N LEU A 123 2.33 10.95 6.58
CA LEU A 123 2.37 12.34 6.13
C LEU A 123 1.09 13.11 6.47
N GLY A 124 0.00 12.40 6.78
CA GLY A 124 -1.31 13.00 7.04
C GLY A 124 -1.97 13.61 5.81
N THR A 125 -1.65 13.11 4.61
CA THR A 125 -2.14 13.63 3.33
C THR A 125 -2.93 12.57 2.56
N PRO A 126 -3.85 12.96 1.65
CA PRO A 126 -4.58 11.99 0.86
C PRO A 126 -3.65 11.27 -0.13
N MET A 127 -4.02 10.04 -0.49
CA MET A 127 -3.37 9.30 -1.57
C MET A 127 -4.23 9.35 -2.83
N PHE A 128 -3.61 9.60 -3.97
CA PHE A 128 -4.21 9.58 -5.30
C PHE A 128 -3.68 8.37 -6.06
N HIS A 129 -4.54 7.35 -6.21
CA HIS A 129 -4.20 6.12 -6.91
C HIS A 129 -4.53 6.22 -8.40
N VAL A 130 -3.51 6.13 -9.25
CA VAL A 130 -3.58 6.18 -10.72
C VAL A 130 -3.19 4.81 -11.26
N ASN A 131 -4.12 4.15 -11.96
CA ASN A 131 -3.78 2.92 -12.70
C ASN A 131 -3.26 3.32 -14.08
N LEU A 132 -1.98 3.05 -14.34
CA LEU A 132 -1.32 3.49 -15.57
C LEU A 132 -1.81 2.75 -16.82
N ALA A 133 -2.18 1.47 -16.71
CA ALA A 133 -2.75 0.72 -17.83
C ALA A 133 -4.06 1.35 -18.34
N SER A 134 -4.90 1.82 -17.42
CA SER A 134 -6.18 2.48 -17.72
C SER A 134 -6.02 3.83 -18.42
N VAL A 135 -4.87 4.48 -18.23
CA VAL A 135 -4.52 5.80 -18.76
C VAL A 135 -4.06 5.69 -20.22
N VAL A 136 -3.28 4.66 -20.55
CA VAL A 136 -2.73 4.45 -21.91
C VAL A 136 -3.77 3.88 -22.89
N ASP A 137 -4.74 3.11 -22.41
CA ASP A 137 -5.72 2.42 -23.27
C ASP A 137 -6.82 3.33 -23.85
N LYS A 138 -7.04 4.54 -23.30
CA LYS A 138 -8.17 5.41 -23.68
C LYS A 138 -7.70 6.66 -24.43
N TYR A 139 -7.82 6.61 -25.76
CA TYR A 139 -7.78 7.72 -26.75
C TYR A 139 -6.82 8.90 -26.47
N ILE A 140 -5.80 8.97 -27.34
CA ILE A 140 -4.76 10.00 -27.48
C ILE A 140 -5.35 11.42 -27.38
N GLY A 141 -4.91 12.19 -26.37
CA GLY A 141 -5.21 13.62 -26.17
C GLY A 141 -6.14 13.98 -24.99
N GLU A 142 -7.08 13.11 -24.60
CA GLU A 142 -7.86 13.31 -23.36
C GLU A 142 -7.04 12.92 -22.12
N THR A 143 -6.11 11.99 -22.29
CA THR A 143 -5.22 11.47 -21.24
C THR A 143 -4.34 12.54 -20.61
N GLU A 144 -3.71 13.43 -21.39
CA GLU A 144 -2.85 14.50 -20.86
C GLU A 144 -3.63 15.47 -19.97
N LYS A 145 -4.80 15.94 -20.41
CA LYS A 145 -5.64 16.84 -19.61
C LYS A 145 -6.14 16.18 -18.32
N ASN A 146 -6.42 14.88 -18.38
CA ASN A 146 -6.86 14.14 -17.20
C ASN A 146 -5.71 13.89 -16.23
N LEU A 147 -4.52 13.54 -16.73
CA LEU A 147 -3.31 13.45 -15.91
C LEU A 147 -2.99 14.80 -15.28
N GLU A 148 -3.01 15.89 -16.06
CA GLU A 148 -2.76 17.25 -15.56
C GLU A 148 -3.69 17.63 -14.41
N ARG A 149 -4.99 17.29 -14.52
CA ARG A 149 -5.95 17.46 -13.43
C ARG A 149 -5.57 16.63 -12.19
N VAL A 150 -5.17 15.38 -12.37
CA VAL A 150 -4.78 14.51 -11.25
C VAL A 150 -3.54 15.06 -10.53
N PHE A 151 -2.52 15.49 -11.27
CA PHE A 151 -1.33 16.14 -10.70
C PHE A 151 -1.71 17.42 -9.98
N SER A 152 -2.51 18.30 -10.60
CA SER A 152 -2.94 19.57 -10.01
C SER A 152 -3.72 19.37 -8.71
N GLU A 153 -4.65 18.40 -8.68
CA GLU A 153 -5.42 18.09 -7.47
C GLU A 153 -4.54 17.49 -6.37
N ALA A 154 -3.57 16.65 -6.74
CA ALA A 154 -2.60 16.13 -5.78
C ALA A 154 -1.70 17.23 -5.22
N GLU A 155 -1.23 18.17 -6.06
CA GLU A 155 -0.46 19.34 -5.61
C GLU A 155 -1.27 20.22 -4.67
N ASN A 156 -2.54 20.49 -5.00
CA ASN A 156 -3.43 21.32 -4.18
C ASN A 156 -3.70 20.75 -2.78
N LEU A 157 -3.65 19.42 -2.62
CA LEU A 157 -3.91 18.73 -1.35
C LEU A 157 -2.63 18.19 -0.69
N ASP A 158 -1.45 18.54 -1.19
CA ASP A 158 -0.16 17.95 -0.79
C ASP A 158 -0.21 16.40 -0.76
N GLY A 159 -0.98 15.82 -1.67
CA GLY A 159 -1.28 14.39 -1.70
C GLY A 159 -0.12 13.55 -2.22
N VAL A 160 -0.10 12.28 -1.81
CA VAL A 160 0.81 11.28 -2.36
C VAL A 160 0.23 10.74 -3.66
N LEU A 161 1.00 10.76 -4.75
CA LEU A 161 0.62 10.12 -6.01
C LEU A 161 1.14 8.69 -6.03
N LEU A 162 0.25 7.73 -6.28
CA LEU A 162 0.60 6.33 -6.48
C LEU A 162 0.26 5.91 -7.91
N PHE A 163 1.26 5.53 -8.68
CA PHE A 163 1.14 5.00 -10.03
C PHE A 163 1.34 3.49 -10.02
N ASP A 164 0.27 2.73 -10.23
CA ASP A 164 0.34 1.26 -10.25
C ASP A 164 0.57 0.69 -11.64
N GLU A 165 1.20 -0.48 -11.69
CA GLU A 165 1.55 -1.22 -12.91
C GLU A 165 2.48 -0.45 -13.85
N ALA A 166 3.51 0.18 -13.27
CA ALA A 166 4.48 0.97 -14.01
C ALA A 166 5.19 0.15 -15.12
N ASP A 167 5.34 -1.16 -14.97
CA ASP A 167 5.88 -2.04 -16.01
C ASP A 167 5.04 -2.11 -17.30
N ALA A 168 3.75 -1.79 -17.25
CA ALA A 168 2.92 -1.70 -18.45
C ALA A 168 3.38 -0.58 -19.39
N ILE A 169 4.03 0.45 -18.84
CA ILE A 169 4.53 1.63 -19.56
C ILE A 169 6.05 1.60 -19.72
N PHE A 170 6.78 1.10 -18.71
CA PHE A 170 8.24 1.16 -18.63
C PHE A 170 8.96 -0.16 -18.95
N GLY A 171 8.23 -1.19 -19.39
CA GLY A 171 8.82 -2.47 -19.79
C GLY A 171 9.85 -2.33 -20.91
N LYS A 172 10.85 -3.24 -20.93
CA LYS A 172 11.89 -3.28 -21.96
C LYS A 172 11.26 -3.19 -23.36
N ARG A 173 11.61 -2.10 -24.05
CA ARG A 173 11.20 -1.79 -25.42
C ARG A 173 11.37 -3.03 -26.29
N SER A 174 10.30 -3.57 -26.84
CA SER A 174 10.41 -4.45 -28.00
C SER A 174 10.89 -3.61 -29.19
N ASP A 175 11.83 -4.14 -29.97
CA ASP A 175 12.29 -3.51 -31.21
C ASP A 175 11.08 -3.17 -32.10
N VAL A 176 11.02 -1.90 -32.51
CA VAL A 176 9.87 -1.22 -33.13
C VAL A 176 9.58 -1.75 -34.53
N SER A 177 8.30 -1.97 -34.86
CA SER A 177 7.84 -2.01 -36.26
C SER A 177 6.65 -1.07 -36.58
N ASP A 178 5.97 -0.45 -35.60
CA ASP A 178 4.70 0.25 -35.88
C ASP A 178 4.64 1.72 -35.44
N ALA A 179 3.83 2.51 -36.16
CA ALA A 179 3.62 3.94 -35.90
C ALA A 179 2.93 4.22 -34.55
N ARG A 180 2.20 3.24 -34.01
CA ARG A 180 1.52 3.30 -32.71
C ARG A 180 2.51 3.32 -31.52
N ASP A 181 3.64 2.64 -31.66
CA ASP A 181 4.69 2.58 -30.62
C ASP A 181 5.42 3.92 -30.45
N ARG A 182 5.50 4.73 -31.51
CA ARG A 182 6.10 6.08 -31.43
C ARG A 182 5.26 7.05 -30.60
N TYR A 183 3.94 6.96 -30.68
CA TYR A 183 3.04 7.80 -29.87
C TYR A 183 3.05 7.39 -28.39
N ALA A 184 3.04 6.08 -28.10
CA ALA A 184 3.19 5.59 -26.74
C ALA A 184 4.48 6.12 -26.08
N ASN A 185 5.61 6.12 -26.80
CA ASN A 185 6.89 6.63 -26.30
C ASN A 185 6.87 8.14 -25.94
N LEU A 186 6.10 8.96 -26.65
CA LEU A 186 5.95 10.40 -26.34
C LEU A 186 5.13 10.61 -25.06
N GLU A 187 4.06 9.83 -24.88
CA GLU A 187 3.21 9.91 -23.68
C GLU A 187 3.95 9.45 -22.42
N VAL A 188 4.77 8.39 -22.53
CA VAL A 188 5.66 7.96 -21.44
C VAL A 188 6.61 9.08 -21.04
N ALA A 189 7.21 9.77 -22.02
CA ALA A 189 8.15 10.86 -21.76
C ALA A 189 7.46 12.05 -21.06
N TYR A 190 6.22 12.39 -21.47
CA TYR A 190 5.43 13.41 -20.80
C TYR A 190 5.08 13.01 -19.36
N LEU A 191 4.61 11.79 -19.12
CA LEU A 191 4.29 11.30 -17.78
C LEU A 191 5.52 11.37 -16.87
N LEU A 192 6.69 10.93 -17.36
CA LEU A 192 7.94 11.02 -16.63
C LEU A 192 8.30 12.46 -16.29
N GLN A 193 8.15 13.39 -17.24
CA GLN A 193 8.41 14.79 -16.99
C GLN A 193 7.45 15.37 -15.94
N ARG A 194 6.17 14.98 -15.95
CA ARG A 194 5.22 15.41 -14.91
C ARG A 194 5.53 14.82 -13.54
N ILE A 195 5.93 13.55 -13.48
CA ILE A 195 6.39 12.91 -12.24
C ILE A 195 7.63 13.62 -11.69
N GLU A 196 8.60 13.98 -12.54
CA GLU A 196 9.82 14.71 -12.13
C GLU A 196 9.55 16.17 -11.71
N ALA A 197 8.47 16.77 -12.23
CA ALA A 197 8.07 18.14 -11.95
C ALA A 197 7.11 18.26 -10.76
N PHE A 198 6.46 17.17 -10.36
CA PHE A 198 5.58 17.13 -9.20
C PHE A 198 6.36 17.52 -7.94
N ASP A 199 5.79 18.40 -7.12
CA ASP A 199 6.45 18.93 -5.91
C ASP A 199 6.22 18.08 -4.64
N GLY A 200 5.39 17.03 -4.75
CA GLY A 200 5.06 16.09 -3.67
C GLY A 200 5.79 14.73 -3.76
N LEU A 201 5.24 13.73 -3.09
CA LEU A 201 5.73 12.35 -3.15
C LEU A 201 5.02 11.58 -4.27
N ALA A 202 5.77 11.16 -5.29
CA ALA A 202 5.28 10.27 -6.34
C ALA A 202 5.89 8.88 -6.17
N ILE A 203 5.03 7.87 -6.04
CA ILE A 203 5.41 6.47 -5.87
C ILE A 203 4.94 5.71 -7.11
N LEU A 204 5.85 4.95 -7.72
CA LEU A 204 5.53 4.00 -8.78
C LEU A 204 5.63 2.58 -8.23
N THR A 205 4.71 1.70 -8.60
CA THR A 205 4.78 0.28 -8.25
C THR A 205 4.96 -0.57 -9.50
N THR A 206 5.83 -1.58 -9.41
CA THR A 206 6.05 -2.55 -10.48
C THR A 206 6.21 -3.96 -9.94
N ASN A 207 5.77 -4.94 -10.73
CA ASN A 207 6.05 -6.35 -10.46
C ASN A 207 7.35 -6.85 -11.10
N LEU A 208 7.96 -6.08 -12.02
CA LEU A 208 9.04 -6.53 -12.89
C LEU A 208 10.30 -5.65 -12.76
N ARG A 209 11.02 -5.77 -11.64
CA ARG A 209 12.25 -4.99 -11.36
C ARG A 209 13.28 -5.05 -12.50
N SER A 210 13.45 -6.23 -13.09
CA SER A 210 14.45 -6.51 -14.14
C SER A 210 14.12 -5.91 -15.50
N ASN A 211 12.89 -5.44 -15.69
CA ASN A 211 12.40 -4.84 -16.93
C ASN A 211 12.47 -3.32 -16.94
N LEU A 212 12.87 -2.70 -15.83
CA LEU A 212 13.01 -1.26 -15.72
C LEU A 212 14.14 -0.73 -16.62
N ASP A 213 13.84 0.29 -17.45
CA ASP A 213 14.83 1.01 -18.25
C ASP A 213 15.89 1.66 -17.33
N PRO A 214 17.20 1.38 -17.51
CA PRO A 214 18.27 2.03 -16.75
C PRO A 214 18.25 3.57 -16.83
N ALA A 215 17.79 4.14 -17.94
CA ALA A 215 17.66 5.59 -18.09
C ALA A 215 16.58 6.17 -17.18
N PHE A 216 15.48 5.43 -16.99
CA PHE A 216 14.42 5.80 -16.05
C PHE A 216 14.86 5.59 -14.59
N ALA A 217 15.57 4.49 -14.30
CA ALA A 217 16.08 4.21 -12.97
C ALA A 217 16.95 5.36 -12.40
N ARG A 218 17.76 6.01 -13.24
CA ARG A 218 18.58 7.18 -12.87
C ARG A 218 17.78 8.43 -12.54
N ARG A 219 16.49 8.46 -12.89
CA ARG A 219 15.60 9.59 -12.62
C ARG A 219 14.91 9.51 -11.28
N LEU A 220 14.82 8.31 -10.72
CA LEU A 220 14.20 8.03 -9.44
C LEU A 220 15.13 8.44 -8.30
N ASP A 221 14.53 8.99 -7.25
CA ASP A 221 15.21 9.34 -6.01
C ASP A 221 15.50 8.12 -5.15
N CYS A 222 14.56 7.17 -5.12
CA CYS A 222 14.65 5.93 -4.35
C CYS A 222 14.12 4.75 -5.15
N ILE A 223 14.75 3.58 -5.00
CA ILE A 223 14.21 2.31 -5.50
C ILE A 223 14.23 1.32 -4.35
N LEU A 224 13.05 0.83 -3.97
CA LEU A 224 12.85 -0.10 -2.86
C LEU A 224 12.39 -1.44 -3.41
N ASP A 225 13.11 -2.50 -3.06
CA ASP A 225 12.73 -3.86 -3.39
C ASP A 225 11.90 -4.47 -2.25
N PHE A 226 10.73 -5.00 -2.58
CA PHE A 226 9.78 -5.68 -1.70
C PHE A 226 9.89 -7.19 -1.95
N PRO A 227 10.76 -7.90 -1.22
CA PRO A 227 10.95 -9.33 -1.41
C PRO A 227 9.72 -10.12 -0.95
N ALA A 228 9.64 -11.38 -1.37
CA ALA A 228 8.69 -12.32 -0.78
C ALA A 228 8.97 -12.47 0.73
N PRO A 229 7.93 -12.54 1.57
CA PRO A 229 8.10 -12.63 3.02
C PRO A 229 8.75 -13.97 3.40
N ASP A 230 9.68 -13.97 4.36
CA ASP A 230 10.22 -15.19 4.96
C ASP A 230 9.21 -15.87 5.90
N ALA A 231 9.59 -17.00 6.50
CA ALA A 231 8.67 -17.75 7.38
C ALA A 231 8.21 -16.95 8.60
N ASP A 232 9.12 -16.20 9.25
CA ASP A 232 8.77 -15.42 10.44
C ASP A 232 7.83 -14.27 10.08
N LEU A 233 8.10 -13.60 8.96
CA LEU A 233 7.25 -12.53 8.44
C LEU A 233 5.89 -13.07 8.01
N ARG A 234 5.83 -14.24 7.36
CA ARG A 234 4.56 -14.90 7.01
C ARG A 234 3.74 -15.25 8.25
N ALA A 235 4.36 -15.75 9.31
CA ALA A 235 3.68 -16.03 10.58
C ALA A 235 3.09 -14.75 11.20
N ALA A 236 3.85 -13.64 11.16
CA ALA A 236 3.37 -12.34 11.60
C ALA A 236 2.19 -11.83 10.75
N ILE A 237 2.27 -11.96 9.42
CA ILE A 237 1.19 -11.58 8.50
C ILE A 237 -0.08 -12.38 8.78
N TRP A 238 0.04 -13.69 9.00
CA TRP A 238 -1.10 -14.55 9.38
C TRP A 238 -1.76 -14.08 10.68
N ARG A 239 -0.98 -13.78 11.71
CA ARG A 239 -1.50 -13.24 12.99
C ARG A 239 -2.22 -11.92 12.79
N SER A 240 -1.63 -11.00 12.03
CA SER A 240 -2.22 -9.69 11.75
C SER A 240 -3.49 -9.77 10.90
N CYS A 241 -3.57 -10.71 9.95
CA CYS A 241 -4.76 -10.90 9.12
C CYS A 241 -5.92 -11.54 9.89
N LEU A 242 -5.64 -12.52 10.76
CA LEU A 242 -6.66 -13.21 11.54
C LEU A 242 -7.11 -12.43 12.77
N LYS A 243 -6.28 -11.54 13.32
CA LYS A 243 -6.58 -10.70 14.50
C LYS A 243 -7.22 -11.56 15.62
N GLU A 244 -8.28 -11.05 16.24
CA GLU A 244 -9.05 -11.74 17.28
C GLU A 244 -9.73 -13.02 16.77
N ALA A 245 -10.07 -13.11 15.48
CA ALA A 245 -10.75 -14.28 14.93
C ALA A 245 -9.86 -15.53 14.99
N GLY A 246 -8.53 -15.36 14.96
CA GLY A 246 -7.55 -16.43 15.09
C GLY A 246 -7.05 -16.68 16.51
N ALA A 247 -7.72 -16.17 17.56
CA ALA A 247 -7.25 -16.27 18.94
C ALA A 247 -7.03 -17.71 19.44
N GLU A 248 -7.70 -18.69 18.82
CA GLU A 248 -7.57 -20.11 19.16
C GLU A 248 -6.36 -20.79 18.51
N LEU A 249 -5.69 -20.16 17.55
CA LEU A 249 -4.50 -20.73 16.92
C LEU A 249 -3.29 -20.59 17.83
N SER A 250 -2.62 -21.72 18.05
CA SER A 250 -1.34 -21.79 18.75
C SER A 250 -0.20 -21.17 17.93
N ALA A 251 0.88 -20.80 18.61
CA ALA A 251 2.09 -20.33 17.94
C ALA A 251 2.60 -21.36 16.92
N GLU A 252 2.58 -22.65 17.25
CA GLU A 252 3.01 -23.73 16.34
C GLU A 252 2.16 -23.78 15.06
N GLU A 253 0.84 -23.63 15.16
CA GLU A 253 -0.05 -23.59 14.00
C GLU A 253 0.25 -22.41 13.07
N TYR A 254 0.59 -21.24 13.63
CA TYR A 254 1.07 -20.11 12.82
C TYR A 254 2.38 -20.42 12.10
N HIS A 255 3.33 -21.10 12.74
CA HIS A 255 4.57 -21.51 12.10
C HIS A 255 4.30 -22.55 11.00
N ARG A 256 3.35 -23.46 11.20
CA ARG A 256 2.91 -24.41 10.16
C ARG A 256 2.27 -23.71 8.97
N LEU A 257 1.38 -22.73 9.19
CA LEU A 257 0.83 -21.89 8.10
C LEU A 257 1.92 -21.12 7.37
N ALA A 258 2.94 -20.65 8.11
CA ALA A 258 4.07 -19.94 7.55
C ALA A 258 5.02 -20.82 6.70
N THR A 259 4.89 -22.14 6.72
CA THR A 259 5.61 -23.00 5.76
C THR A 259 5.11 -22.84 4.32
N LEU A 260 3.91 -22.30 4.13
CA LEU A 260 3.36 -22.03 2.81
C LEU A 260 4.02 -20.79 2.21
N GLU A 261 4.78 -20.98 1.14
CA GLU A 261 5.45 -19.89 0.41
C GLU A 261 4.43 -19.05 -0.37
N MET A 262 3.82 -18.11 0.34
CA MET A 262 2.75 -17.25 -0.16
C MET A 262 3.08 -15.78 0.10
N ALA A 263 2.76 -14.91 -0.85
CA ALA A 263 2.81 -13.47 -0.65
C ALA A 263 1.74 -12.99 0.35
N GLY A 264 1.96 -11.83 0.96
CA GLY A 264 1.04 -11.27 1.99
C GLY A 264 -0.40 -11.10 1.49
N GLY A 265 -0.59 -10.70 0.24
CA GLY A 265 -1.92 -10.61 -0.38
C GLY A 265 -2.66 -11.95 -0.45
N ALA A 266 -1.94 -13.05 -0.72
CA ALA A 266 -2.51 -14.39 -0.74
C ALA A 266 -2.81 -14.90 0.70
N ILE A 267 -1.95 -14.56 1.68
CA ILE A 267 -2.22 -14.85 3.10
C ILE A 267 -3.48 -14.12 3.58
N ARG A 268 -3.64 -12.83 3.22
CA ARG A 268 -4.84 -12.05 3.53
C ARG A 268 -6.10 -12.69 2.94
N SER A 269 -6.07 -13.04 1.65
CA SER A 269 -7.21 -13.71 0.99
C SER A 269 -7.54 -15.08 1.61
N SER A 270 -6.51 -15.81 2.02
CA SER A 270 -6.66 -17.09 2.74
C SER A 270 -7.32 -16.90 4.11
N SER A 271 -6.89 -15.88 4.85
CA SER A 271 -7.43 -15.52 6.17
C SER A 271 -8.89 -15.11 6.09
N VAL A 272 -9.25 -14.29 5.09
CA VAL A 272 -10.65 -13.90 4.83
C VAL A 272 -11.49 -15.11 4.46
N SER A 273 -10.98 -16.00 3.59
CA SER A 273 -11.69 -17.23 3.22
C SER A 273 -11.92 -18.15 4.43
N ALA A 274 -10.94 -18.25 5.33
CA ALA A 274 -11.06 -19.00 6.57
C ALA A 274 -12.14 -18.40 7.49
N ALA A 275 -12.16 -17.08 7.64
CA ALA A 275 -13.16 -16.37 8.43
C ALA A 275 -14.59 -16.60 7.89
N PHE A 276 -14.79 -16.56 6.57
CA PHE A 276 -16.10 -16.85 5.98
C PHE A 276 -16.56 -18.30 6.21
N MET A 277 -15.64 -19.27 6.21
CA MET A 277 -15.99 -20.66 6.52
C MET A 277 -16.39 -20.83 7.98
N ALA A 278 -15.60 -20.26 8.89
CA ALA A 278 -15.85 -20.33 10.33
C ALA A 278 -17.18 -19.67 10.69
N ALA A 279 -17.43 -18.46 10.17
CA ALA A 279 -18.70 -17.75 10.35
C ALA A 279 -19.90 -18.50 9.77
N GLY A 280 -19.73 -19.24 8.66
CA GLY A 280 -20.79 -20.06 8.07
C GLY A 280 -21.22 -21.24 8.96
N ASN A 281 -20.36 -21.66 9.89
CA ASN A 281 -20.61 -22.74 10.84
C ASN A 281 -20.90 -22.23 12.26
N ASP A 282 -20.94 -20.91 12.47
CA ASP A 282 -21.03 -20.27 13.80
C ASP A 282 -19.90 -20.71 14.75
N GLU A 283 -18.70 -20.87 14.21
CA GLU A 283 -17.51 -21.33 14.92
C GLU A 283 -16.37 -20.29 14.85
N PRO A 284 -15.43 -20.30 15.81
CA PRO A 284 -14.19 -19.54 15.73
C PRO A 284 -13.29 -20.01 14.57
N VAL A 285 -12.35 -19.17 14.14
CA VAL A 285 -11.40 -19.59 13.10
C VAL A 285 -10.41 -20.57 13.72
N THR A 286 -10.44 -21.80 13.21
CA THR A 286 -9.53 -22.87 13.62
C THR A 286 -8.39 -23.00 12.62
N PHE A 287 -7.34 -23.73 12.99
CA PHE A 287 -6.27 -24.07 12.06
C PHE A 287 -6.77 -24.77 10.80
N VAL A 288 -7.78 -25.64 10.90
CA VAL A 288 -8.39 -26.31 9.72
C VAL A 288 -9.05 -25.30 8.79
N HIS A 289 -9.75 -24.29 9.32
CA HIS A 289 -10.30 -23.19 8.53
C HIS A 289 -9.19 -22.43 7.79
N ALA A 290 -8.10 -22.08 8.49
CA ALA A 290 -6.94 -21.40 7.88
C ALA A 290 -6.28 -22.23 6.77
N VAL A 291 -6.07 -23.54 6.98
CA VAL A 291 -5.49 -24.45 5.98
C VAL A 291 -6.41 -24.60 4.76
N ARG A 292 -7.74 -24.68 4.95
CA ARG A 292 -8.71 -24.71 3.84
C ARG A 292 -8.70 -23.41 3.04
N GLY A 293 -8.62 -22.26 3.73
CA GLY A 293 -8.45 -20.96 3.10
C GLY A 293 -7.18 -20.91 2.26
N ALA A 294 -6.06 -21.34 2.85
CA ALA A 294 -4.77 -21.38 2.16
C ALA A 294 -4.77 -22.30 0.95
N LYS A 295 -5.39 -23.49 1.03
CA LYS A 295 -5.52 -24.42 -0.12
C LYS A 295 -6.27 -23.78 -1.30
N ARG A 296 -7.30 -22.97 -1.04
CA ARG A 296 -8.05 -22.27 -2.10
C ARG A 296 -7.18 -21.25 -2.82
N GLU A 297 -6.38 -20.47 -2.08
CA GLU A 297 -5.45 -19.53 -2.69
C GLU A 297 -4.29 -20.26 -3.40
N TRP A 298 -3.80 -21.36 -2.83
CA TRP A 298 -2.77 -22.21 -3.43
C TRP A 298 -3.19 -22.77 -4.79
N ALA A 299 -4.46 -23.19 -4.91
CA ALA A 299 -5.01 -23.66 -6.18
C ALA A 299 -5.09 -22.56 -7.26
N LYS A 300 -5.32 -21.29 -6.87
CA LYS A 300 -5.31 -20.16 -7.81
C LYS A 300 -3.91 -19.87 -8.38
N LEU A 301 -2.87 -20.24 -7.63
CA LEU A 301 -1.48 -20.14 -8.10
C LEU A 301 -1.10 -21.26 -9.09
N GLY A 302 -2.01 -22.20 -9.37
CA GLY A 302 -1.78 -23.31 -10.32
C GLY A 302 -0.84 -24.39 -9.79
N LEU A 303 -0.57 -24.42 -8.49
CA LEU A 303 0.34 -25.38 -7.86
C LEU A 303 -0.37 -26.71 -7.59
N LEU A 304 0.22 -27.81 -8.06
CA LEU A 304 -0.43 -29.14 -8.06
C LEU A 304 -0.45 -29.84 -6.71
N ALA A 305 0.56 -29.62 -5.87
CA ALA A 305 0.68 -30.26 -4.56
C ALA A 305 0.52 -29.22 -3.44
N PHE A 306 -0.40 -29.47 -2.51
CA PHE A 306 -0.61 -28.62 -1.35
C PHE A 306 0.13 -29.20 -0.13
N PRO A 307 1.11 -28.46 0.46
CA PRO A 307 1.98 -29.00 1.52
C PRO A 307 1.26 -29.49 2.77
N LEU A 308 0.10 -28.91 3.11
CA LEU A 308 -0.67 -29.24 4.31
C LEU A 308 -1.88 -30.14 4.00
N GLN A 309 -1.85 -30.92 2.92
CA GLN A 309 -2.96 -31.81 2.54
C GLN A 309 -3.30 -32.83 3.65
N SER A 310 -2.29 -33.39 4.33
CA SER A 310 -2.48 -34.36 5.42
C SER A 310 -3.33 -33.83 6.58
N VAL A 311 -3.28 -32.51 6.85
CA VAL A 311 -4.11 -31.87 7.89
C VAL A 311 -5.59 -31.96 7.54
N LEU A 312 -5.91 -31.76 6.25
CA LEU A 312 -7.28 -31.82 5.77
C LEU A 312 -7.81 -33.25 5.80
N ASP A 313 -6.98 -34.22 5.43
CA ASP A 313 -7.36 -35.64 5.41
C ASP A 313 -7.63 -36.19 6.82
N GLN A 314 -6.84 -35.75 7.82
CA GLN A 314 -7.05 -36.10 9.23
C GLN A 314 -8.35 -35.50 9.79
N SER A 315 -8.71 -34.27 9.37
CA SER A 315 -9.97 -33.62 9.80
C SER A 315 -11.23 -34.23 9.18
N ALA A 316 -11.10 -34.96 8.07
CA ALA A 316 -12.22 -35.58 7.35
C ALA A 316 -12.51 -37.02 7.77
N SER A 317 -11.62 -37.64 8.56
CA SER A 317 -11.78 -39.01 9.05
C SER A 317 -12.67 -39.00 10.30
N PRO A 318 -13.78 -39.77 10.36
CA PRO A 318 -14.58 -39.87 11.58
C PRO A 318 -13.73 -40.49 12.70
N PRO A 319 -13.99 -40.16 13.98
CA PRO A 319 -13.32 -40.82 15.08
C PRO A 319 -13.57 -42.33 14.97
N LEU A 320 -12.48 -43.11 14.94
CA LEU A 320 -12.57 -44.57 15.07
C LEU A 320 -13.25 -44.86 16.40
N GLU A 321 -14.52 -45.25 16.36
CA GLU A 321 -15.21 -45.83 17.52
C GLU A 321 -14.40 -47.04 17.97
N GLY A 322 -13.68 -46.89 19.07
CA GLY A 322 -12.98 -47.97 19.73
C GLY A 322 -14.00 -48.95 20.33
N GLY A 323 -13.97 -50.19 19.86
CA GLY A 323 -14.56 -51.34 20.52
C GLY A 323 -13.65 -51.96 21.57
#